data_AF-A0AAJ0JQT1-F1
#
_entry.id   AF-A0AAJ0JQT1-F1
#
_cell.length_a   1.000
_cell.length_b   1.000
_cell.length_c   1.000
_cell.angle_alpha   90.00
_cell.angle_beta   90.00
_cell.angle_gamma   90.00
#
_symmetry.space_group_name_H-M   'P 1'
#
loop_
_entity.id
_entity.type
_entity.pdbx_description
1 polymer ?
#
loop_
_entity_poly.entity_id
_entity_poly.type
_entity_poly.pdbx_seq_one_letter_code
_entity_poly.pdbx_strand_id
1 'polypeptide(L)'
;MYNIIQQLIRYTQMMKERYQKAREGVQYSFHNDVVPFTKEIDTLIDKLNSKEEHVVSLPYMNKMKYQILIQNLETLSVECHYSSTSRKIFMDKLKSVKYDLNYIKESETKYG
;
A
#
# COMPACT_ATOMS: atom_id res chain seq x y z
N MET A 1 15.43 2.85 -4.46
CA MET A 1 14.17 2.64 -3.73
C MET A 1 13.01 2.38 -4.71
N TYR A 2 13.18 2.80 -5.96
CA TYR A 2 12.35 2.51 -7.14
C TYR A 2 11.70 1.13 -7.20
N ASN A 3 12.48 0.05 -7.10
CA ASN A 3 11.94 -1.32 -7.15
C ASN A 3 10.96 -1.63 -6.00
N ILE A 4 11.14 -1.03 -4.82
CA ILE A 4 10.23 -1.18 -3.69
C ILE A 4 8.92 -0.45 -3.99
N ILE A 5 9.02 0.81 -4.43
CA ILE A 5 7.85 1.64 -4.76
C ILE A 5 7.03 1.04 -5.90
N GLN A 6 7.68 0.54 -6.96
CA GLN A 6 6.99 -0.15 -8.05
C GLN A 6 6.24 -1.40 -7.57
N GLN A 7 6.85 -2.19 -6.68
CA GLN A 7 6.19 -3.36 -6.10
C GLN A 7 5.01 -2.97 -5.22
N LEU A 8 5.15 -1.93 -4.39
CA LEU A 8 4.04 -1.39 -3.59
C LEU A 8 2.90 -0.90 -4.49
N ILE A 9 3.19 -0.19 -5.58
CA ILE A 9 2.17 0.21 -6.57
C ILE A 9 1.46 -1.01 -7.16
N ARG A 10 2.20 -2.06 -7.54
CA ARG A 10 1.61 -3.31 -8.02
C ARG A 10 0.72 -3.95 -6.96
N TYR A 11 1.15 -4.00 -5.70
CA TYR A 11 0.36 -4.54 -4.61
C TYR A 11 -0.90 -3.71 -4.34
N THR A 12 -0.88 -2.38 -4.45
CA THR A 12 -2.11 -1.57 -4.34
C THR A 12 -3.11 -1.91 -5.45
N GLN A 13 -2.63 -2.24 -6.65
CA GLN A 13 -3.50 -2.70 -7.72
C GLN A 13 -4.08 -4.09 -7.41
N MET A 14 -3.26 -5.01 -6.89
CA MET A 14 -3.74 -6.32 -6.43
C MET A 14 -4.74 -6.21 -5.28
N MET A 15 -4.55 -5.30 -4.33
CA MET A 15 -5.51 -5.03 -3.25
C MET A 15 -6.86 -4.60 -3.82
N LYS A 16 -6.88 -3.73 -4.84
CA LYS A 16 -8.12 -3.33 -5.51
C LYS A 16 -8.85 -4.54 -6.11
N GLU A 17 -8.13 -5.39 -6.81
CA GLU A 17 -8.67 -6.58 -7.47
C GLU A 17 -9.17 -7.61 -6.46
N ARG A 18 -8.40 -7.85 -5.39
CA ARG A 18 -8.79 -8.76 -4.31
C ARG A 18 -10.06 -8.29 -3.61
N TYR A 19 -10.16 -6.98 -3.37
CA TYR A 19 -11.35 -6.38 -2.77
C TYR A 19 -12.58 -6.52 -3.67
N GLN A 20 -12.44 -6.31 -4.98
CA GLN A 20 -13.52 -6.55 -5.94
C GLN A 20 -13.97 -8.01 -5.91
N LYS A 21 -13.04 -8.96 -5.95
CA LYS A 21 -13.33 -10.39 -5.85
C LYS A 21 -14.01 -10.76 -4.53
N ALA A 22 -13.58 -10.19 -3.41
CA ALA A 22 -14.23 -10.40 -2.11
C ALA A 22 -15.70 -9.94 -2.16
N ARG A 23 -15.95 -8.78 -2.77
CA ARG A 23 -17.31 -8.23 -2.96
C ARG A 23 -18.16 -9.07 -3.92
N GLU A 24 -17.54 -9.82 -4.83
CA GLU A 24 -18.18 -10.77 -5.75
C GLU A 24 -18.42 -12.16 -5.12
N GLY A 25 -18.01 -12.36 -3.86
CA GLY A 25 -18.29 -13.58 -3.09
C GLY A 25 -17.09 -14.50 -2.89
N VAL A 26 -15.89 -14.13 -3.37
CA VAL A 26 -14.67 -14.88 -3.04
C VAL A 26 -14.39 -14.77 -1.54
N GLN A 27 -14.19 -15.92 -0.90
CA GLN A 27 -13.74 -15.99 0.48
C GLN A 27 -12.26 -16.33 0.53
N TYR A 28 -11.51 -15.47 1.20
CA TYR A 28 -10.08 -15.66 1.43
C TYR A 28 -9.85 -16.35 2.75
N SER A 29 -9.03 -17.40 2.75
CA SER A 29 -8.57 -18.08 3.95
C SER A 29 -7.60 -17.18 4.70
N PHE A 30 -7.80 -17.02 6.01
CA PHE A 30 -6.90 -16.23 6.83
C PHE A 30 -5.45 -16.72 6.73
N HIS A 31 -5.21 -18.03 6.87
CA HIS A 31 -3.87 -18.60 6.88
C HIS A 31 -3.26 -18.77 5.49
N ASN A 32 -4.07 -19.08 4.48
CA ASN A 32 -3.55 -19.41 3.14
C ASN A 32 -3.53 -18.21 2.19
N ASP A 33 -4.34 -17.18 2.45
CA ASP A 33 -4.46 -16.02 1.55
C ASP A 33 -4.08 -14.70 2.23
N VAL A 34 -4.64 -14.42 3.41
CA VAL A 34 -4.47 -13.13 4.08
C VAL A 34 -3.06 -13.00 4.64
N VAL A 35 -2.66 -13.90 5.55
CA VAL A 35 -1.33 -13.89 6.20
C VAL A 35 -0.17 -13.84 5.20
N PRO A 36 -0.10 -14.71 4.16
CA PRO A 36 1.01 -14.64 3.22
C PRO A 36 0.99 -13.34 2.41
N PHE A 37 -0.18 -12.82 2.04
CA PHE A 37 -0.28 -11.58 1.29
C PHE A 37 0.17 -10.37 2.11
N THR A 38 -0.27 -10.26 3.37
CA THR A 38 0.15 -9.15 4.25
C THR A 38 1.65 -9.22 4.52
N LYS A 39 2.21 -10.42 4.73
CA LYS A 39 3.65 -10.60 4.99
C LYS A 39 4.55 -10.10 3.85
N GLU A 40 4.12 -10.27 2.59
CA GLU A 40 4.84 -9.72 1.44
C GLU A 40 4.87 -8.18 1.46
N ILE A 41 3.77 -7.56 1.89
CA ILE A 41 3.64 -6.11 2.00
C ILE A 41 4.43 -5.59 3.20
N ASP A 42 4.36 -6.27 4.35
CA ASP A 42 5.16 -5.96 5.54
C ASP A 42 6.66 -5.98 5.19
N THR A 43 7.11 -6.98 4.44
CA THR A 43 8.50 -7.07 3.96
C THR A 43 8.90 -5.89 3.07
N LEU A 44 7.97 -5.37 2.24
CA LEU A 44 8.22 -4.20 1.42
C LEU A 44 8.21 -2.91 2.24
N ILE A 45 7.34 -2.83 3.24
CA ILE A 45 7.27 -1.72 4.20
C ILE A 45 8.56 -1.65 5.01
N ASP A 46 9.09 -2.77 5.51
CA ASP A 46 10.36 -2.81 6.24
C ASP A 46 11.52 -2.30 5.38
N LYS A 47 11.56 -2.72 4.11
CA LYS A 47 12.54 -2.22 3.14
C LYS A 47 12.37 -0.72 2.90
N LEU A 48 11.14 -0.21 2.85
CA LEU A 48 10.87 1.22 2.69
C LEU A 48 11.23 2.01 3.96
N ASN A 49 11.00 1.47 5.15
CA ASN A 49 11.35 2.05 6.45
C ASN A 49 12.86 2.25 6.57
N SER A 50 13.67 1.34 6.02
CA SER A 50 15.13 1.53 5.92
C SER A 50 15.55 2.75 5.06
N LYS A 51 14.58 3.39 4.38
CA LYS A 51 14.73 4.58 3.53
C LYS A 51 13.84 5.73 3.98
N GLU A 52 13.27 5.68 5.19
CA GLU A 52 12.35 6.70 5.71
C GLU A 52 12.94 8.11 5.57
N GLU A 53 14.18 8.32 6.05
CA GLU A 53 14.84 9.64 6.02
C GLU A 53 14.88 10.25 4.63
N HIS A 54 15.16 9.43 3.61
CA HIS A 54 15.17 9.89 2.23
C HIS A 54 13.75 10.25 1.76
N VAL A 55 12.75 9.41 2.03
CA VAL A 55 11.36 9.67 1.63
C VAL A 55 10.81 10.93 2.29
N VAL A 56 11.07 11.14 3.59
CA VAL A 56 10.60 12.33 4.31
C VAL A 56 11.33 13.61 3.90
N SER A 57 12.52 13.49 3.30
CA SER A 57 13.28 14.63 2.76
C SER A 57 12.76 15.11 1.40
N LEU A 58 11.93 14.31 0.72
CA LEU A 58 11.35 14.71 -0.56
C LEU A 58 10.41 15.92 -0.36
N PRO A 59 10.34 16.83 -1.34
CA PRO A 59 9.34 17.91 -1.31
C PRO A 59 7.93 17.34 -1.08
N TYR A 60 7.06 18.09 -0.40
CA TYR A 60 5.69 17.67 -0.08
C TYR A 60 5.52 16.39 0.78
N MET A 61 6.60 15.68 1.11
CA MET A 61 6.61 14.60 2.10
C MET A 61 7.03 15.13 3.46
N ASN A 62 6.64 14.41 4.50
CA ASN A 62 7.08 14.62 5.87
C ASN A 62 6.81 13.35 6.67
N LYS A 63 7.28 13.31 7.92
CA LYS A 63 7.12 12.15 8.79
C LYS A 63 5.66 11.74 8.97
N MET A 64 4.74 12.70 9.17
CA MET A 64 3.32 12.40 9.36
C MET A 64 2.71 11.72 8.12
N LYS A 65 2.96 12.27 6.93
CA LYS A 65 2.49 11.68 5.67
C LYS A 65 3.06 10.29 5.44
N TYR A 66 4.35 10.11 5.73
CA TYR A 66 5.00 8.81 5.62
C TYR A 66 4.33 7.77 6.53
N GLN A 67 4.07 8.10 7.80
CA GLN A 67 3.40 7.20 8.74
C GLN A 67 1.96 6.87 8.29
N ILE A 68 1.22 7.85 7.77
CA ILE A 68 -0.13 7.64 7.20
C ILE A 68 -0.07 6.70 5.98
N LEU A 69 0.93 6.85 5.11
CA LEU A 69 1.14 5.97 3.96
C LEU A 69 1.36 4.52 4.42
N ILE A 70 2.25 4.30 5.39
CA ILE A 70 2.54 2.96 5.94
C ILE A 70 1.27 2.36 6.56
N GLN A 71 0.60 3.09 7.45
CA GLN A 71 -0.62 2.60 8.09
C GLN A 71 -1.71 2.25 7.07
N ASN A 72 -1.88 3.06 6.02
CA ASN A 72 -2.85 2.77 4.97
C ASN A 72 -2.47 1.54 4.15
N LEU A 73 -1.18 1.31 3.86
CA LEU A 73 -0.71 0.11 3.17
C LEU A 73 -1.00 -1.16 3.98
N GLU A 74 -0.66 -1.16 5.27
CA GLU A 74 -0.95 -2.27 6.20
C GLU A 74 -2.45 -2.53 6.28
N THR A 75 -3.23 -1.46 6.48
CA THR A 75 -4.69 -1.58 6.61
C THR A 75 -5.34 -2.11 5.33
N LEU A 76 -4.97 -1.57 4.16
CA LEU A 76 -5.48 -2.03 2.87
C LEU A 76 -5.08 -3.48 2.56
N SER A 77 -3.88 -3.90 3.00
CA SER A 77 -3.41 -5.28 2.82
C SER A 77 -4.33 -6.29 3.49
N VAL A 78 -4.93 -5.94 4.62
CA VAL A 78 -5.90 -6.77 5.34
C VAL A 78 -7.29 -6.58 4.78
N GLU A 79 -7.78 -5.34 4.73
CA GLU A 79 -9.15 -4.96 4.36
C GLU A 79 -9.57 -5.45 2.97
N CYS A 80 -8.62 -5.62 2.04
CA CYS A 80 -8.90 -6.07 0.68
C CYS A 80 -9.41 -7.50 0.56
N HIS A 81 -9.38 -8.29 1.64
CA HIS A 81 -9.89 -9.66 1.66
C HIS A 81 -11.32 -9.77 2.19
N TYR A 82 -11.87 -8.67 2.73
CA TYR A 82 -13.15 -8.71 3.44
C TYR A 82 -14.22 -7.95 2.66
N SER A 83 -15.31 -8.65 2.34
CA SER A 83 -16.46 -8.06 1.64
C SER A 83 -17.21 -7.05 2.50
N SER A 84 -17.11 -7.15 3.83
CA SER A 84 -17.73 -6.24 4.80
C SER A 84 -17.04 -4.87 4.90
N THR A 85 -15.80 -4.73 4.40
CA THR A 85 -15.09 -3.45 4.37
C THR A 85 -15.91 -2.40 3.62
N SER A 86 -16.01 -1.19 4.18
CA SER A 86 -16.71 -0.08 3.54
C SER A 86 -16.04 0.30 2.22
N ARG A 87 -16.79 0.20 1.11
CA ARG A 87 -16.30 0.55 -0.25
C ARG A 87 -15.75 1.96 -0.33
N LYS A 88 -16.44 2.93 0.28
CA LYS A 88 -16.00 4.32 0.25
C LYS A 88 -14.65 4.48 0.95
N ILE A 89 -14.57 4.01 2.19
CA ILE A 89 -13.37 4.11 3.03
C ILE A 89 -12.19 3.40 2.34
N PHE A 90 -12.40 2.19 1.82
CA PHE A 90 -11.36 1.43 1.12
C PHE A 90 -10.84 2.17 -0.11
N MET A 91 -11.74 2.68 -0.97
CA MET A 91 -11.36 3.36 -2.20
C MET A 91 -10.68 4.71 -1.94
N ASP A 92 -11.10 5.44 -0.90
CA ASP A 92 -10.48 6.71 -0.51
C ASP A 92 -9.04 6.48 -0.01
N LYS A 93 -8.82 5.50 0.88
CA LYS A 93 -7.46 5.09 1.32
C LYS A 93 -6.61 4.64 0.13
N LEU A 94 -7.16 3.79 -0.73
CA LEU A 94 -6.45 3.27 -1.90
C LEU A 94 -6.01 4.40 -2.84
N LYS A 95 -6.86 5.40 -3.05
CA LYS A 95 -6.53 6.59 -3.86
C LYS A 95 -5.41 7.40 -3.21
N SER A 96 -5.46 7.61 -1.89
CA SER A 96 -4.39 8.30 -1.15
C SER A 96 -3.05 7.59 -1.32
N VAL A 97 -2.99 6.30 -1.04
CA VAL A 97 -1.76 5.49 -1.15
C VAL A 97 -1.22 5.51 -2.58
N LYS A 98 -2.08 5.35 -3.59
CA LYS A 98 -1.66 5.41 -4.99
C LYS A 98 -1.07 6.77 -5.35
N TYR A 99 -1.64 7.86 -4.84
CA TYR A 99 -1.11 9.19 -5.08
C TYR A 99 0.28 9.35 -4.46
N ASP A 100 0.43 9.00 -3.19
CA ASP A 100 1.70 9.13 -2.45
C ASP A 100 2.81 8.26 -3.07
N LEU A 101 2.52 7.00 -3.42
CA LEU A 101 3.51 6.11 -4.04
C LEU A 101 3.94 6.59 -5.44
N ASN A 102 3.01 7.08 -6.26
CA ASN A 102 3.38 7.64 -7.57
C ASN A 102 4.20 8.92 -7.42
N TYR A 103 3.86 9.77 -6.44
CA TYR A 103 4.65 10.95 -6.14
C TYR A 103 6.09 10.59 -5.74
N ILE A 104 6.28 9.61 -4.85
CA ILE A 104 7.62 9.15 -4.44
C ILE A 104 8.38 8.59 -5.65
N LYS A 105 7.72 7.77 -6.49
CA LYS A 105 8.31 7.22 -7.71
C LYS A 105 8.78 8.31 -8.68
N GLU A 106 7.96 9.32 -8.93
CA GLU A 106 8.30 10.43 -9.82
C GLU A 106 9.42 11.31 -9.22
N SER A 107 9.40 11.49 -7.91
CA SER A 107 10.42 12.27 -7.20
C SER A 107 11.78 11.59 -7.28
N GLU A 108 11.86 10.25 -7.23
CA GLU A 108 13.11 9.53 -7.51
C GLU A 108 13.63 9.77 -8.92
N THR A 109 12.75 9.93 -9.92
CA THR A 109 13.22 10.21 -11.30
C THR A 109 13.64 11.66 -11.51
N LYS A 110 13.18 12.59 -10.68
CA LYS A 110 13.44 14.04 -10.80
C LYS A 110 14.56 14.53 -9.88
N TYR A 111 14.75 13.89 -8.73
CA TYR A 111 15.66 14.32 -7.67
C TYR A 111 16.59 13.20 -7.17
N GLY A 112 16.49 11.99 -7.74
CA GLY A 112 17.32 10.82 -7.39
C GLY A 112 18.55 10.65 -8.27
#